data_AF-A0A946UMK3-F1
#
_entry.id   AF-A0A946UMK3-F1
#
_cell.length_a   1.000
_cell.length_b   1.000
_cell.length_c   1.000
_cell.angle_alpha   90.00
_cell.angle_beta   90.00
_cell.angle_gamma   90.00
#
_symmetry.space_group_name_H-M   'P 1'
#
loop_
_entity.id
_entity.type
_entity.pdbx_description
1 polymer ?
#
loop_
_entity_poly.entity_id
_entity_poly.type
_entity_poly.pdbx_seq_one_letter_code
_entity_poly.pdbx_strand_id
1 'polypeptide(L)'
;MQSANGLSEEAKIAYQAFLDMSNSKTAHFNRLKSIQTKYESGGAPSITESLELEKLLANHDKNVLAFKTAMAAVTDCDEKKSLVELMS
;
A
#
# COMPACT_ATOMS: atom_id res chain seq x y z
N MET A 1 -4.51 -17.89 12.27
CA MET A 1 -4.70 -16.61 11.54
C MET A 1 -5.84 -15.88 12.22
N GLN A 2 -5.57 -14.77 12.90
CA GLN A 2 -6.63 -13.94 13.45
C GLN A 2 -7.40 -13.32 12.27
N SER A 3 -8.70 -13.60 12.18
CA SER A 3 -9.59 -12.99 11.21
C SER A 3 -10.04 -11.62 11.72
N ALA A 4 -10.07 -10.60 10.85
CA ALA A 4 -10.56 -9.24 11.17
C ALA A 4 -12.04 -9.19 11.60
N ASN A 5 -12.75 -10.32 11.62
CA ASN A 5 -14.16 -10.44 12.00
C ASN A 5 -14.45 -10.03 13.46
N GLY A 6 -13.44 -9.96 14.33
CA GLY A 6 -13.59 -9.52 15.72
C GLY A 6 -13.24 -8.04 15.99
N LEU A 7 -12.81 -7.29 14.97
CA LEU A 7 -12.39 -5.90 15.11
C LEU A 7 -13.58 -4.92 14.95
N SER A 8 -13.45 -3.72 15.51
CA SER A 8 -14.31 -2.57 15.20
C SER A 8 -14.32 -2.23 13.70
N GLU A 9 -15.31 -1.46 13.27
CA GLU A 9 -15.39 -0.99 11.88
C GLU A 9 -14.21 -0.05 11.55
N GLU A 10 -13.81 0.82 12.48
CA GLU A 10 -12.64 1.67 12.35
C GLU A 10 -11.37 0.83 12.14
N ALA A 11 -11.23 -0.24 12.90
CA ALA A 11 -10.08 -1.13 12.78
C ALA A 11 -10.10 -1.93 11.47
N LYS A 12 -11.26 -2.40 11.01
CA LYS A 12 -11.40 -3.03 9.68
C LYS A 12 -11.04 -2.06 8.56
N ILE A 13 -11.48 -0.81 8.63
CA ILE A 13 -11.14 0.24 7.66
C ILE A 13 -9.63 0.49 7.66
N ALA A 14 -9.00 0.58 8.83
CA ALA A 14 -7.55 0.73 8.94
C ALA A 14 -6.78 -0.45 8.33
N TYR A 15 -7.25 -1.68 8.57
CA TYR A 15 -6.67 -2.88 7.97
C TYR A 15 -6.83 -2.90 6.45
N GLN A 16 -8.00 -2.54 5.92
CA GLN A 16 -8.18 -2.44 4.47
C GLN A 16 -7.27 -1.38 3.85
N ALA A 17 -7.14 -0.20 4.49
CA ALA A 17 -6.25 0.86 4.02
C ALA A 17 -4.77 0.41 4.03
N PHE A 18 -4.37 -0.44 5.00
CA PHE A 18 -3.06 -1.08 5.00
C PHE A 18 -2.86 -2.03 3.81
N LEU A 19 -3.87 -2.84 3.48
CA LEU A 19 -3.83 -3.73 2.32
C LEU A 19 -3.70 -2.92 1.02
N ASP A 20 -4.46 -1.83 0.87
CA ASP A 20 -4.42 -0.96 -0.30
C ASP A 20 -3.06 -0.25 -0.44
N MET A 21 -2.50 0.22 0.68
CA MET A 21 -1.14 0.77 0.73
C MET A 21 -0.10 -0.28 0.32
N SER A 22 -0.21 -1.51 0.82
CA SER A 22 0.70 -2.61 0.50
C SER A 22 0.61 -3.05 -0.96
N ASN A 23 -0.60 -3.10 -1.51
CA ASN A 23 -0.87 -3.42 -2.91
C ASN A 23 -0.30 -2.34 -3.84
N SER A 24 -0.53 -1.06 -3.53
CA SER A 24 0.02 0.05 -4.34
C SER A 24 1.56 0.10 -4.30
N LYS A 25 2.17 -0.18 -3.14
CA LYS A 25 3.63 -0.33 -3.02
C LYS A 25 4.15 -1.46 -3.92
N THR A 26 3.48 -2.61 -3.88
CA THR A 26 3.83 -3.78 -4.70
C THR A 26 3.70 -3.47 -6.19
N ALA A 27 2.63 -2.79 -6.61
CA ALA A 27 2.43 -2.38 -8.00
C ALA A 27 3.56 -1.47 -8.50
N HIS A 28 3.98 -0.48 -7.69
CA HIS A 28 5.11 0.38 -8.02
C HIS A 28 6.43 -0.41 -8.17
N PHE A 29 6.75 -1.30 -7.22
CA PHE A 29 7.95 -2.13 -7.32
C PHE A 29 7.93 -3.09 -8.51
N ASN A 30 6.78 -3.69 -8.81
CA ASN A 30 6.65 -4.55 -9.98
C ASN A 30 6.89 -3.77 -11.28
N ARG A 31 6.44 -2.51 -11.36
CA ARG A 31 6.71 -1.66 -12.51
C ARG A 31 8.20 -1.33 -12.64
N LEU A 32 8.87 -1.00 -11.53
CA LEU A 32 10.33 -0.78 -11.52
C LEU A 32 11.08 -2.03 -12.01
N LYS A 33 10.73 -3.22 -11.52
CA LYS A 33 11.33 -4.48 -11.98
C LYS A 33 11.11 -4.71 -13.48
N SER A 34 9.90 -4.47 -13.98
CA SER A 34 9.58 -4.59 -15.40
C SER A 34 10.42 -3.62 -16.27
N ILE A 35 10.61 -2.37 -15.83
CA ILE A 35 11.45 -1.38 -16.50
C ILE A 35 12.92 -1.83 -16.49
N GLN A 36 13.40 -2.31 -15.33
CA GLN A 36 14.76 -2.84 -15.21
C GLN A 36 14.98 -4.00 -16.19
N THR A 37 14.09 -4.99 -16.23
CA THR A 37 14.19 -6.12 -17.18
C THR A 37 14.21 -5.64 -18.64
N LYS A 38 13.38 -4.65 -18.99
CA LYS A 38 13.40 -4.05 -20.33
C LYS A 38 14.78 -3.46 -20.65
N TYR A 39 15.36 -2.68 -19.73
CA TYR A 39 16.66 -2.04 -19.96
C TYR A 39 17.80 -3.06 -20.03
N GLU A 40 17.77 -4.11 -19.21
CA GLU A 40 18.72 -5.22 -19.27
C GLU A 40 18.65 -5.98 -20.61
N SER A 41 17.49 -6.01 -21.25
CA SER A 41 17.31 -6.57 -22.60
C SER A 41 17.63 -5.60 -23.75
N GLY A 42 18.20 -4.43 -23.46
CA GLY A 42 18.60 -3.43 -24.46
C GLY A 42 17.48 -2.46 -24.87
N GLY A 43 16.33 -2.49 -24.21
CA GLY A 43 15.25 -1.54 -24.44
C GLY A 43 15.59 -0.13 -23.91
N ALA A 44 15.15 0.90 -24.62
CA ALA A 44 15.42 2.29 -24.24
C ALA A 44 14.37 2.86 -23.27
N PRO A 45 14.74 3.82 -22.40
CA PRO A 45 13.78 4.58 -21.59
C PRO A 45 12.73 5.32 -22.43
N SER A 46 11.54 5.47 -21.87
CA SER A 46 10.43 6.21 -22.49
C SER A 46 9.72 7.13 -21.51
N ILE A 47 9.15 8.22 -22.04
CA ILE A 47 8.34 9.16 -21.25
C ILE A 47 7.11 8.46 -20.64
N THR A 48 6.52 7.50 -21.37
CA THR A 48 5.38 6.70 -20.89
C THR A 48 5.71 5.94 -19.61
N GLU A 49 6.90 5.37 -19.50
CA GLU A 49 7.36 4.69 -18.28
C GLU A 49 7.44 5.64 -17.09
N SER A 50 8.00 6.84 -17.30
CA SER A 50 8.06 7.86 -16.25
C SER A 50 6.67 8.28 -15.78
N LEU A 51 5.75 8.55 -16.71
CA LEU A 51 4.37 8.95 -16.38
C LEU A 51 3.61 7.85 -15.63
N GLU A 52 3.82 6.58 -16.00
CA GLU A 52 3.22 5.45 -15.29
C GLU A 52 3.77 5.30 -13.87
N LEU A 53 5.09 5.45 -13.68
CA LEU A 53 5.71 5.44 -12.36
C LEU A 53 5.19 6.59 -11.48
N GLU A 54 5.10 7.80 -12.03
CA GLU A 54 4.53 8.96 -11.34
C GLU A 54 3.08 8.70 -10.91
N LYS A 55 2.27 8.11 -11.78
CA LYS A 55 0.88 7.75 -11.46
C LYS A 55 0.80 6.70 -10.34
N LEU A 56 1.66 5.68 -10.38
CA LEU A 56 1.72 4.65 -9.34
C LEU A 56 2.18 5.23 -8.00
N LEU A 57 3.15 6.14 -8.03
CA LEU A 57 3.65 6.81 -6.83
C LEU A 57 2.58 7.72 -6.22
N ALA A 58 1.91 8.54 -7.02
CA ALA A 58 0.81 9.38 -6.57
C ALA A 58 -0.37 8.56 -5.99
N ASN A 59 -0.63 7.38 -6.55
CA ASN A 59 -1.62 6.45 -6.00
C ASN A 59 -1.16 5.88 -4.64
N HIS A 60 0.12 5.53 -4.50
CA HIS A 60 0.67 5.07 -3.24
C HIS A 60 0.59 6.14 -2.15
N ASP A 61 0.92 7.39 -2.47
CA ASP A 61 0.83 8.52 -1.53
C ASP A 61 -0.60 8.73 -1.00
N LYS A 62 -1.60 8.60 -1.88
CA LYS A 62 -3.02 8.63 -1.46
C LYS A 62 -3.35 7.51 -0.48
N ASN A 63 -2.88 6.29 -0.74
CA ASN A 63 -3.13 5.15 0.14
C ASN A 63 -2.38 5.27 1.47
N VAL A 64 -1.18 5.84 1.48
CA VAL A 64 -0.44 6.16 2.72
C VAL A 64 -1.23 7.17 3.56
N LEU A 65 -1.77 8.22 2.94
CA LEU A 65 -2.58 9.20 3.65
C LEU A 65 -3.88 8.59 4.20
N ALA A 66 -4.56 7.76 3.41
CA ALA A 66 -5.76 7.04 3.84
C ALA A 66 -5.46 6.10 5.03
N PHE A 67 -4.38 5.32 4.96
CA PHE A 67 -3.96 4.45 6.05
C PHE A 67 -3.61 5.24 7.33
N LYS A 68 -2.84 6.32 7.22
CA LYS A 68 -2.55 7.21 8.36
C LYS A 68 -3.81 7.75 9.01
N THR A 69 -4.78 8.16 8.20
CA THR A 69 -6.06 8.71 8.66
C THR A 69 -6.88 7.63 9.37
N ALA A 70 -6.98 6.44 8.78
CA ALA A 70 -7.71 5.32 9.37
C ALA A 70 -7.07 4.83 10.67
N MET A 71 -5.74 4.71 10.74
CA MET A 71 -5.02 4.36 11.97
C MET A 71 -5.19 5.38 13.09
N ALA A 72 -5.34 6.67 12.75
CA ALA A 72 -5.63 7.71 13.73
C ALA A 72 -7.05 7.60 14.29
N ALA A 73 -8.01 7.10 13.49
CA ALA A 73 -9.40 6.89 13.90
C ALA A 73 -9.58 5.69 14.85
N VAL A 74 -8.67 4.71 14.83
CA VAL A 74 -8.65 3.62 15.83
C VAL A 74 -8.16 4.20 17.16
N THR A 75 -9.08 4.51 18.07
CA THR A 75 -8.73 5.14 19.36
C THR A 75 -8.43 4.13 20.45
N ASP A 76 -8.99 2.92 20.36
CA ASP A 76 -8.76 1.84 21.31
C ASP A 76 -7.34 1.28 21.20
N CYS A 77 -6.65 1.20 22.34
CA CYS A 77 -5.25 0.77 22.41
C CYS A 77 -5.07 -0.73 22.13
N ASP A 78 -6.01 -1.57 22.58
CA ASP A 78 -5.93 -3.02 22.40
C ASP A 78 -6.26 -3.40 20.95
N GLU A 79 -7.21 -2.71 20.32
CA GLU A 79 -7.47 -2.83 18.88
C GLU A 79 -6.30 -2.34 18.04
N LYS A 80 -5.68 -1.21 18.40
CA LYS A 80 -4.45 -0.73 17.76
C LYS A 80 -3.35 -1.78 17.82
N LYS A 81 -3.16 -2.42 18.97
CA LYS A 81 -2.15 -3.47 19.14
C LYS A 81 -2.48 -4.69 18.28
N SER A 82 -3.73 -5.16 18.32
CA SER A 82 -4.19 -6.28 17.51
C SER A 82 -4.02 -6.03 16.01
N LEU A 83 -4.29 -4.79 15.56
CA LEU A 83 -4.05 -4.37 14.19
C LEU A 83 -2.57 -4.40 13.82
N VAL A 84 -1.69 -3.89 14.67
CA VAL A 84 -0.23 -3.91 14.42
C VAL A 84 0.27 -5.35 14.29
N GLU A 85 -0.25 -6.29 15.09
CA GLU A 85 0.07 -7.71 14.99
C GLU A 85 -0.42 -8.34 13.67
N LEU A 86 -1.58 -7.91 13.15
CA LEU A 86 -2.10 -8.37 11.84
C LEU A 86 -1.31 -7.84 10.63
N MET A 87 -0.64 -6.69 10.80
CA MET A 87 0.14 -6.04 9.74
C MET A 87 1.61 -6.48 9.70
N SER A 88 2.05 -7.22 10.72
CA SER A 88 3.42 -7.73 10.87
C SER A 88 3.66 -8.98 10.04
#